data_AF-A0A917KBA3-F1
#
_entry.id   AF-A0A917KBA3-F1
#
_cell.length_a   1.000
_cell.length_b   1.000
_cell.length_c   1.000
_cell.angle_alpha   90.00
_cell.angle_beta   90.00
_cell.angle_gamma   90.00
#
_symmetry.space_group_name_H-M   'P 1'
#
loop_
_entity.id
_entity.type
_entity.pdbx_description
1 polymer ?
#
loop_
_entity_poly.entity_id
_entity_poly.type
_entity_poly.pdbx_seq_one_letter_code
_entity_poly.pdbx_strand_id
1 'polypeptide(L)'
;MAVHEHPQRSSGFQLPHFRRHAAASASESAVSARTGTVAARYALASLRLLTGFVFLWAFLDKTFGLGYATASGKGWIDGGSPTKGFLGSVAAGPMESTFHSWAGDTWVDWLFMLGMLGVGVAVMSGVALRISAVAGTLMMAFMWIAEWPPAKHLSDGSPSMSTNPFTDYHVIYALALIAVAALGAGATWGLGRLWAQLPVVRDHGWLR
;
A
#
# COMPACT_ATOMS: atom_id res chain seq x y z
N MET A 1 -40.92 69.71 30.59
CA MET A 1 -39.51 69.52 30.18
C MET A 1 -39.00 68.31 30.96
N ALA A 2 -38.59 67.26 30.25
CA ALA A 2 -38.56 65.88 30.73
C ALA A 2 -37.19 65.44 31.28
N VAL A 3 -37.19 64.86 32.50
CA VAL A 3 -36.80 63.48 32.86
C VAL A 3 -35.42 62.89 32.41
N HIS A 4 -34.61 62.51 33.44
CA HIS A 4 -33.62 61.39 33.56
C HIS A 4 -32.34 61.40 32.65
N GLU A 5 -31.18 60.79 32.96
CA GLU A 5 -30.75 59.75 33.92
C GLU A 5 -29.19 59.65 33.99
N HIS A 6 -28.68 59.04 35.06
CA HIS A 6 -27.26 58.68 35.30
C HIS A 6 -26.93 57.30 34.68
N PRO A 7 -25.76 57.06 34.05
CA PRO A 7 -25.33 55.69 33.74
C PRO A 7 -24.39 55.13 34.81
N GLN A 8 -24.79 54.00 35.40
CA GLN A 8 -23.98 53.16 36.26
C GLN A 8 -22.84 52.46 35.46
N ARG A 9 -21.61 52.52 35.97
CA ARG A 9 -20.49 51.68 35.52
C ARG A 9 -20.60 50.30 36.19
N SER A 10 -20.94 49.27 35.44
CA SER A 10 -20.79 47.88 35.87
C SER A 10 -19.37 47.38 35.58
N SER A 11 -18.60 47.13 36.64
CA SER A 11 -17.29 46.46 36.56
C SER A 11 -17.52 44.95 36.56
N GLY A 12 -17.39 44.32 35.39
CA GLY A 12 -17.56 42.87 35.24
C GLY A 12 -16.37 42.10 35.80
N PHE A 13 -16.62 41.31 36.85
CA PHE A 13 -15.71 40.28 37.34
C PHE A 13 -15.52 39.20 36.27
N GLN A 14 -14.35 39.15 35.61
CA GLN A 14 -14.00 38.03 34.72
C GLN A 14 -13.51 36.85 35.55
N LEU A 15 -14.35 35.82 35.67
CA LEU A 15 -14.07 34.57 36.39
C LEU A 15 -12.92 33.77 35.71
N PRO A 16 -11.74 33.60 36.35
CA PRO A 16 -10.58 32.94 35.74
C PRO A 16 -10.74 31.42 35.53
N HIS A 17 -11.69 30.80 36.22
CA HIS A 17 -11.85 29.34 36.28
C HIS A 17 -12.30 28.73 34.95
N PHE A 18 -13.20 29.39 34.22
CA PHE A 18 -13.69 28.89 32.92
C PHE A 18 -12.59 28.90 31.84
N ARG A 19 -11.68 29.87 31.86
CA ARG A 19 -10.51 29.89 30.95
C ARG A 19 -9.55 28.74 31.21
N ARG A 20 -9.31 28.39 32.49
CA ARG A 20 -8.42 27.27 32.84
C ARG A 20 -8.98 25.92 32.36
N HIS A 21 -10.27 25.67 32.55
CA HIS A 21 -10.88 24.42 32.10
C HIS A 21 -10.94 24.31 30.57
N ALA A 22 -11.22 25.41 29.86
CA ALA A 22 -11.16 25.44 28.40
C ALA A 22 -9.74 25.21 27.87
N ALA A 23 -8.72 25.80 28.50
CA ALA A 23 -7.32 25.60 28.12
C ALA A 23 -6.82 24.17 28.41
N ALA A 24 -7.24 23.57 29.53
CA ALA A 24 -6.92 22.18 29.87
C ALA A 24 -7.58 21.19 28.90
N SER A 25 -8.87 21.38 28.60
CA SER A 25 -9.60 20.55 27.63
C SER A 25 -9.03 20.68 26.21
N ALA A 26 -8.65 21.89 25.79
CA ALA A 26 -7.96 22.10 24.51
C ALA A 26 -6.58 21.43 24.47
N SER A 27 -5.83 21.47 25.58
CA SER A 27 -4.53 20.79 25.69
C SER A 27 -4.67 19.27 25.64
N GLU A 28 -5.64 18.69 26.35
CA GLU A 28 -5.91 17.25 26.33
C GLU A 28 -6.37 16.78 24.95
N SER A 29 -7.25 17.55 24.29
CA SER A 29 -7.68 17.28 22.91
C SER A 29 -6.50 17.34 21.93
N ALA A 30 -5.63 18.35 22.05
CA ALA A 30 -4.44 18.49 21.22
C ALA A 30 -3.42 17.36 21.45
N VAL A 31 -3.24 16.91 22.70
CA VAL A 31 -2.38 15.76 23.04
C VAL A 31 -2.96 14.46 22.48
N SER A 32 -4.27 14.22 22.66
CA SER A 32 -4.95 13.04 22.11
C SER A 32 -4.88 13.01 20.58
N ALA A 33 -5.15 14.13 19.91
CA ALA A 33 -5.00 14.27 18.47
C ALA A 33 -3.56 14.02 18.01
N ARG A 34 -2.56 14.56 18.72
CA ARG A 34 -1.14 14.32 18.42
C ARG A 34 -0.80 12.84 18.54
N THR A 35 -1.18 12.18 19.64
CA THR A 35 -0.95 10.75 19.86
C THR A 35 -1.61 9.90 18.77
N GLY A 36 -2.85 10.22 18.39
CA GLY A 36 -3.54 9.58 17.26
C GLY A 36 -2.79 9.73 15.93
N THR A 37 -2.26 10.92 15.64
CA THR A 37 -1.46 11.13 14.42
C THR A 37 -0.10 10.42 14.44
N VAL A 38 0.47 10.17 15.61
CA VAL A 38 1.74 9.43 15.75
C VAL A 38 1.49 7.93 15.57
N ALA A 39 0.48 7.39 16.22
CA ALA A 39 0.09 5.99 16.07
C ALA A 39 -0.27 5.66 14.61
N ALA A 40 -1.06 6.52 13.94
CA ALA A 40 -1.39 6.36 12.53
C ALA A 40 -0.16 6.36 11.62
N ARG A 41 0.83 7.23 11.90
CA ARG A 41 2.09 7.29 11.15
C ARG A 41 2.90 6.01 11.25
N TYR A 42 2.99 5.42 12.44
CA TYR A 42 3.70 4.15 12.63
C TYR A 42 2.93 2.98 12.04
N ALA A 43 1.60 2.94 12.18
CA ALA A 43 0.78 1.93 11.54
C ALA A 43 0.92 1.94 10.02
N LEU A 44 0.91 3.12 9.38
CA LEU A 44 1.14 3.26 7.94
C LEU A 44 2.57 2.89 7.52
N ALA A 45 3.57 3.20 8.35
CA ALA A 45 4.95 2.78 8.09
C ALA A 45 5.10 1.26 8.17
N SER A 46 4.48 0.62 9.17
CA SER A 46 4.45 -0.84 9.29
C SER A 46 3.71 -1.49 8.12
N LEU A 47 2.55 -0.97 7.72
CA LEU A 47 1.82 -1.44 6.55
C LEU A 47 2.69 -1.35 5.30
N ARG A 48 3.34 -0.20 5.07
CA ARG A 48 4.28 0.00 3.95
C ARG A 48 5.38 -1.05 3.95
N LEU A 49 6.07 -1.23 5.08
CA LEU A 49 7.19 -2.17 5.17
C LEU A 49 6.74 -3.62 4.97
N LEU A 50 5.63 -4.04 5.60
CA LEU A 50 5.12 -5.40 5.43
C LEU A 50 4.67 -5.65 3.99
N THR A 51 3.93 -4.73 3.38
CA THR A 51 3.51 -4.84 1.98
C THR A 51 4.71 -4.86 1.04
N GLY A 52 5.69 -3.96 1.21
CA GLY A 52 6.91 -3.96 0.40
C GLY A 52 7.74 -5.23 0.55
N PHE A 53 7.80 -5.77 1.78
CA PHE A 53 8.49 -7.01 2.07
C PHE A 53 7.85 -8.20 1.36
N VAL A 54 6.52 -8.26 1.20
CA VAL A 54 5.85 -9.33 0.42
C VAL A 54 6.42 -9.39 -1.01
N PHE A 55 6.56 -8.24 -1.69
CA PHE A 55 7.12 -8.20 -3.05
C PHE A 55 8.60 -8.57 -3.08
N LEU A 56 9.40 -8.04 -2.16
CA LEU A 56 10.83 -8.37 -2.09
C LEU A 56 11.06 -9.84 -1.77
N TRP A 57 10.29 -10.40 -0.85
CA TRP A 57 10.40 -11.80 -0.48
C TRP A 57 10.06 -12.71 -1.65
N ALA A 58 8.96 -12.42 -2.37
CA ALA A 58 8.60 -13.16 -3.58
C ALA A 58 9.70 -13.08 -4.65
N PHE A 59 10.30 -11.90 -4.84
CA PHE A 59 11.46 -11.73 -5.72
C PHE A 59 12.66 -12.58 -5.26
N LEU A 60 13.01 -12.55 -3.98
CA LEU A 60 14.16 -13.30 -3.45
C LEU A 60 13.95 -14.81 -3.61
N ASP A 61 12.80 -15.33 -3.20
CA ASP A 61 12.48 -16.75 -3.34
C ASP A 61 12.47 -17.18 -4.82
N LYS A 62 11.88 -16.40 -5.73
CA LYS A 62 11.90 -16.70 -7.17
C LYS A 62 13.26 -16.56 -7.80
N THR A 63 14.10 -15.64 -7.32
CA THR A 63 15.47 -15.46 -7.83
C THR A 63 16.33 -16.66 -7.46
N PHE A 64 16.30 -17.07 -6.19
CA PHE A 64 17.27 -18.01 -5.63
C PHE A 64 16.72 -19.43 -5.39
N GLY A 65 15.41 -19.65 -5.48
CA GLY A 65 14.79 -20.94 -5.16
C GLY A 65 14.98 -21.31 -3.68
N LEU A 66 14.47 -20.48 -2.77
CA LEU A 66 14.71 -20.66 -1.32
C LEU A 66 13.86 -21.78 -0.70
N GLY A 67 12.98 -22.42 -1.47
CA GLY A 67 12.16 -23.55 -1.04
C GLY A 67 10.81 -23.15 -0.44
N TYR A 68 10.38 -21.89 -0.58
CA TYR A 68 9.03 -21.47 -0.22
C TYR A 68 8.06 -21.76 -1.36
N ALA A 69 7.74 -20.76 -2.17
CA ALA A 69 6.92 -20.96 -3.37
C ALA A 69 7.75 -21.56 -4.52
N THR A 70 9.06 -21.32 -4.50
CA THR A 70 10.02 -21.75 -5.53
C THR A 70 10.92 -22.83 -4.95
N ALA A 71 10.81 -24.05 -5.47
CA ALA A 71 11.62 -25.17 -5.03
C ALA A 71 13.14 -24.90 -5.22
N SER A 72 13.97 -25.51 -4.38
CA SER A 72 15.43 -25.38 -4.49
C SER A 72 15.95 -25.92 -5.81
N GLY A 73 16.88 -25.18 -6.44
CA GLY A 73 17.40 -25.47 -7.78
C GLY A 73 16.43 -25.16 -8.92
N LYS A 74 15.33 -24.46 -8.64
CA LYS A 74 14.37 -23.92 -9.63
C LYS A 74 14.32 -22.39 -9.60
N GLY A 75 15.35 -21.74 -9.03
CA GLY A 75 15.46 -20.29 -9.03
C GLY A 75 15.64 -19.73 -10.44
N TRP A 76 15.36 -18.46 -10.60
CA TRP A 76 15.55 -17.76 -11.87
C TRP A 76 17.01 -17.79 -12.33
N ILE A 77 17.95 -17.65 -11.39
CA ILE A 77 19.39 -17.74 -11.68
C ILE A 77 19.83 -19.15 -12.10
N ASP A 78 19.05 -20.17 -11.76
CA ASP A 78 19.26 -21.56 -12.15
C ASP A 78 18.60 -21.88 -13.52
N GLY A 79 18.07 -20.86 -14.22
CA GLY A 79 17.34 -21.02 -15.47
C GLY A 79 15.87 -21.39 -15.32
N GLY A 80 15.33 -21.36 -14.09
CA GLY A 80 13.90 -21.48 -13.83
C GLY A 80 13.12 -20.28 -14.38
N SER A 81 11.83 -20.47 -14.67
CA SER A 81 10.94 -19.38 -15.05
C SER A 81 10.09 -18.92 -13.85
N PRO A 82 10.20 -17.65 -13.42
CA PRO A 82 9.40 -17.08 -12.34
C PRO A 82 7.89 -17.16 -12.52
N THR A 83 7.37 -17.08 -13.74
CA THR A 83 5.93 -16.99 -14.02
C THR A 83 5.31 -18.29 -14.50
N LYS A 84 6.10 -19.20 -15.09
CA LYS A 84 5.61 -20.44 -15.71
C LYS A 84 4.72 -21.27 -14.78
N GLY A 85 5.13 -21.45 -13.53
CA GLY A 85 4.36 -22.25 -12.57
C GLY A 85 2.98 -21.68 -12.28
N PHE A 86 2.88 -20.36 -12.09
CA PHE A 86 1.63 -19.68 -11.75
C PHE A 86 0.72 -19.50 -12.97
N LEU A 87 1.26 -18.91 -14.05
CA LEU A 87 0.49 -18.66 -15.26
C LEU A 87 0.07 -19.94 -15.96
N GLY A 88 0.92 -20.99 -15.92
CA GLY A 88 0.63 -22.31 -16.46
C GLY A 88 -0.39 -23.13 -15.65
N SER A 89 -0.73 -22.69 -14.43
CA SER A 89 -1.73 -23.34 -13.58
C SER A 89 -3.07 -22.61 -13.55
N VAL A 90 -3.22 -21.54 -14.33
CA VAL A 90 -4.50 -20.82 -14.43
C VAL A 90 -5.55 -21.78 -14.99
N ALA A 91 -6.63 -22.00 -14.25
CA ALA A 91 -7.64 -22.99 -14.61
C ALA A 91 -9.05 -22.40 -14.58
N ALA A 92 -9.17 -21.07 -14.63
CA ALA A 92 -10.44 -20.37 -14.67
C ALA A 92 -10.29 -18.98 -15.29
N GLY A 93 -11.41 -18.44 -15.78
CA GLY A 93 -11.53 -17.06 -16.24
C GLY A 93 -11.27 -16.87 -17.74
N PRO A 94 -11.63 -15.69 -18.26
CA PRO A 94 -11.64 -15.42 -19.70
C PRO A 94 -10.24 -15.33 -20.34
N MET A 95 -9.19 -15.18 -19.52
CA MET A 95 -7.81 -14.99 -19.98
C MET A 95 -6.94 -16.25 -19.81
N GLU A 96 -7.51 -17.40 -19.45
CA GLU A 96 -6.77 -18.65 -19.21
C GLU A 96 -5.80 -18.99 -20.34
N SER A 97 -6.28 -19.05 -21.59
CA SER A 97 -5.44 -19.38 -22.75
C SER A 97 -4.32 -18.36 -22.99
N THR A 98 -4.60 -17.07 -22.77
CA THR A 98 -3.60 -16.00 -22.87
C THR A 98 -2.51 -16.18 -21.82
N PHE A 99 -2.87 -16.42 -20.56
CA PHE A 99 -1.88 -16.66 -19.51
C PHE A 99 -1.05 -17.91 -19.76
N HIS A 100 -1.66 -18.99 -20.24
CA HIS A 100 -0.93 -20.19 -20.69
C HIS A 100 0.06 -19.87 -21.80
N SER A 101 -0.29 -19.02 -22.77
CA SER A 101 0.62 -18.63 -23.86
C SER A 101 1.80 -17.79 -23.38
N TRP A 102 1.61 -17.00 -22.31
CA TRP A 102 2.64 -16.16 -21.70
C TRP A 102 3.48 -16.90 -20.64
N ALA A 103 3.06 -18.09 -20.22
CA ALA A 103 3.68 -18.83 -19.14
C ALA A 103 5.13 -19.23 -19.47
N GLY A 104 6.08 -18.52 -18.87
CA GLY A 104 7.51 -18.72 -19.11
C GLY A 104 8.08 -18.05 -20.34
N ASP A 105 7.34 -17.12 -20.94
CA ASP A 105 7.92 -16.18 -21.88
C ASP A 105 8.93 -15.27 -21.17
N THR A 106 10.10 -15.14 -21.79
CA THR A 106 11.23 -14.39 -21.19
C THR A 106 10.87 -12.96 -20.85
N TRP A 107 10.11 -12.26 -21.71
CA TRP A 107 9.72 -10.87 -21.46
C TRP A 107 8.76 -10.74 -20.27
N VAL A 108 7.90 -11.74 -20.04
CA VAL A 108 6.96 -11.79 -18.92
C VAL A 108 7.71 -12.04 -17.62
N ASP A 109 8.67 -12.97 -17.63
CA ASP A 109 9.55 -13.25 -16.50
C ASP A 109 10.35 -12.01 -16.08
N TRP A 110 10.95 -11.31 -17.05
CA TRP A 110 11.66 -10.06 -16.77
C TRP A 110 10.75 -8.97 -16.22
N LEU A 111 9.59 -8.74 -16.86
CA LEU A 111 8.64 -7.71 -16.41
C LEU A 111 8.14 -7.99 -14.99
N PHE A 112 7.83 -9.25 -14.69
CA PHE A 112 7.35 -9.67 -13.39
C PHE A 112 8.44 -9.52 -12.31
N MET A 113 9.66 -9.96 -12.59
CA MET A 113 10.78 -9.86 -11.64
C MET A 113 11.20 -8.41 -11.40
N LEU A 114 11.30 -7.59 -12.45
CA LEU A 114 11.59 -6.16 -12.32
C LEU A 114 10.44 -5.42 -11.60
N GLY A 115 9.19 -5.82 -11.84
CA GLY A 115 8.02 -5.31 -11.14
C GLY A 115 8.10 -5.57 -9.64
N MET A 116 8.31 -6.81 -9.22
CA MET A 116 8.44 -7.16 -7.79
C MET A 116 9.64 -6.50 -7.13
N LEU A 117 10.81 -6.51 -7.78
CA LEU A 117 12.02 -5.87 -7.23
C LEU A 117 11.83 -4.36 -7.12
N GLY A 118 11.37 -3.72 -8.19
CA GLY A 118 11.18 -2.28 -8.26
C GLY A 118 10.15 -1.78 -7.24
N VAL A 119 8.96 -2.39 -7.23
CA VAL A 119 7.91 -2.07 -6.25
C VAL A 119 8.38 -2.38 -4.84
N GLY A 120 8.97 -3.55 -4.61
CA GLY A 120 9.45 -3.96 -3.29
C GLY A 120 10.50 -2.99 -2.72
N VAL A 121 11.53 -2.64 -3.50
CA VAL A 121 12.59 -1.71 -3.05
C VAL A 121 12.01 -0.31 -2.82
N ALA A 122 11.21 0.19 -3.75
CA ALA A 122 10.66 1.54 -3.67
C ALA A 122 9.70 1.69 -2.48
N VAL A 123 8.82 0.71 -2.27
CA VAL A 123 7.90 0.66 -1.12
C VAL A 123 8.67 0.52 0.18
N MET A 124 9.67 -0.37 0.27
CA MET A 124 10.48 -0.58 1.47
C MET A 124 11.34 0.63 1.85
N SER A 125 11.94 1.30 0.86
CA SER A 125 12.71 2.51 1.08
C SER A 125 11.82 3.75 1.26
N GLY A 126 10.56 3.72 0.81
CA GLY A 126 9.63 4.83 0.94
C GLY A 126 9.83 5.92 -0.11
N VAL A 127 10.37 5.56 -1.28
CA VAL A 127 10.62 6.47 -2.41
C VAL A 127 9.71 6.13 -3.58
N ALA A 128 9.38 7.10 -4.43
CA ALA A 128 8.55 6.91 -5.62
C ALA A 128 7.26 6.10 -5.33
N LEU A 129 6.58 6.39 -4.21
CA LEU A 129 5.48 5.57 -3.73
C LEU A 129 4.28 5.60 -4.67
N ARG A 130 4.04 6.71 -5.37
CA ARG A 130 2.93 6.83 -6.34
C ARG A 130 3.16 5.95 -7.57
N ILE A 131 4.38 5.94 -8.10
CA ILE A 131 4.77 5.07 -9.23
C ILE A 131 4.66 3.61 -8.79
N SER A 132 5.18 3.30 -7.61
CA SER A 132 5.14 1.95 -7.04
C SER A 132 3.71 1.47 -6.80
N ALA A 133 2.82 2.36 -6.37
CA ALA A 133 1.41 2.05 -6.21
C ALA A 133 0.76 1.72 -7.55
N VAL A 134 1.00 2.51 -8.61
CA VAL A 134 0.45 2.19 -9.94
C VAL A 134 1.00 0.86 -10.46
N ALA A 135 2.31 0.68 -10.44
CA ALA A 135 2.94 -0.55 -10.95
C ALA A 135 2.52 -1.78 -10.15
N GLY A 136 2.54 -1.70 -8.82
CA GLY A 136 2.15 -2.79 -7.94
C GLY A 136 0.66 -3.10 -8.03
N THR A 137 -0.22 -2.09 -8.11
CA THR A 137 -1.66 -2.29 -8.32
C THR A 137 -1.94 -2.97 -9.66
N LEU A 138 -1.28 -2.54 -10.75
CA LEU A 138 -1.43 -3.22 -12.05
C LEU A 138 -1.02 -4.69 -11.95
N MET A 139 0.11 -4.98 -11.31
CA MET A 139 0.57 -6.35 -11.10
C MET A 139 -0.43 -7.17 -10.26
N MET A 140 -0.92 -6.63 -9.15
CA MET A 140 -1.95 -7.29 -8.32
C MET A 140 -3.26 -7.51 -9.10
N ALA A 141 -3.64 -6.57 -9.97
CA ALA A 141 -4.82 -6.73 -10.81
C ALA A 141 -4.67 -7.87 -11.82
N PHE A 142 -3.51 -8.01 -12.47
CA PHE A 142 -3.26 -9.15 -13.35
C PHE A 142 -3.29 -10.48 -12.60
N MET A 143 -2.72 -10.53 -11.39
CA MET A 143 -2.77 -11.74 -10.57
C MET A 143 -4.19 -12.09 -10.11
N TRP A 144 -4.98 -11.09 -9.74
CA TRP A 144 -6.40 -11.26 -9.44
C TRP A 144 -7.19 -11.80 -10.64
N ILE A 145 -6.90 -11.29 -11.85
CA ILE A 145 -7.54 -11.79 -13.08
C ILE A 145 -7.11 -13.23 -13.37
N ALA A 146 -5.87 -13.60 -13.08
CA ALA A 146 -5.35 -14.96 -13.25
C ALA A 146 -5.94 -15.96 -12.24
N GLU A 147 -6.16 -15.56 -10.99
CA GLU A 147 -6.83 -16.39 -9.98
C GLU A 147 -8.33 -16.49 -10.23
N TRP A 148 -8.92 -15.44 -10.81
CA TRP A 148 -10.33 -15.30 -11.16
C TRP A 148 -11.30 -15.71 -10.03
N PRO A 149 -11.31 -15.00 -8.88
CA PRO A 149 -12.16 -15.34 -7.74
C PRO A 149 -13.67 -15.49 -8.02
N PRO A 150 -14.29 -14.83 -9.01
CA PRO A 150 -15.70 -15.06 -9.33
C PRO A 150 -16.05 -16.48 -9.77
N ALA A 151 -15.08 -17.28 -10.26
CA ALA A 151 -15.36 -18.66 -10.66
C ALA A 151 -15.76 -19.52 -9.47
N LYS A 152 -16.82 -20.32 -9.66
CA LYS A 152 -17.24 -21.38 -8.73
C LYS A 152 -16.69 -22.75 -9.12
N HIS A 153 -16.34 -22.91 -10.39
CA HIS A 153 -15.79 -24.12 -10.96
C HIS A 153 -14.57 -23.77 -11.82
N LEU A 154 -13.60 -24.68 -11.85
CA LEU A 154 -12.47 -24.62 -12.77
C LEU A 154 -12.89 -25.13 -14.16
N SER A 155 -12.00 -24.96 -15.13
CA SER A 155 -12.20 -25.40 -16.52
C SER A 155 -12.33 -26.92 -16.68
N ASP A 156 -11.92 -27.70 -15.69
CA ASP A 156 -12.15 -29.15 -15.60
C ASP A 156 -13.50 -29.53 -14.93
N GLY A 157 -14.29 -28.54 -14.50
CA GLY A 157 -15.57 -28.71 -13.83
C GLY A 157 -15.49 -28.92 -12.31
N SER A 158 -14.28 -29.08 -11.76
CA SER A 158 -14.07 -29.21 -10.30
C SER A 158 -14.36 -27.89 -9.57
N PRO A 159 -14.74 -27.91 -8.28
CA PRO A 159 -14.96 -26.67 -7.53
C PRO A 159 -13.68 -25.82 -7.44
N SER A 160 -13.78 -24.51 -7.68
CA SER A 160 -12.63 -23.58 -7.63
C SER A 160 -12.11 -23.33 -6.22
N MET A 161 -12.88 -23.69 -5.20
CA MET A 161 -12.61 -23.38 -3.79
C MET A 161 -12.48 -21.87 -3.49
N SER A 162 -12.97 -21.01 -4.39
CA SER A 162 -13.02 -19.56 -4.15
C SER A 162 -13.83 -19.24 -2.90
N THR A 163 -13.23 -18.48 -2.00
CA THR A 163 -13.84 -18.10 -0.71
C THR A 163 -14.63 -16.79 -0.81
N ASN A 164 -14.34 -15.95 -1.80
CA ASN A 164 -14.99 -14.67 -2.03
C ASN A 164 -14.92 -14.31 -3.51
N PRO A 165 -16.04 -13.94 -4.17
CA PRO A 165 -16.06 -13.66 -5.60
C PRO A 165 -15.35 -12.36 -6.00
N PHE A 166 -14.94 -11.51 -5.05
CA PHE A 166 -14.35 -10.20 -5.34
C PHE A 166 -13.02 -9.96 -4.63
N THR A 167 -12.97 -10.22 -3.32
CA THR A 167 -11.85 -9.77 -2.49
C THR A 167 -10.95 -10.94 -2.11
N ASP A 168 -9.69 -10.85 -2.51
CA ASP A 168 -8.59 -11.69 -2.06
C ASP A 168 -7.44 -10.80 -1.52
N TYR A 169 -6.28 -11.41 -1.29
CA TYR A 169 -5.10 -10.69 -0.83
C TYR A 169 -4.54 -9.73 -1.89
N HIS A 170 -4.72 -9.98 -3.20
CA HIS A 170 -4.27 -9.06 -4.26
C HIS A 170 -4.99 -7.72 -4.17
N VAL A 171 -6.31 -7.74 -3.98
CA VAL A 171 -7.11 -6.51 -3.79
C VAL A 171 -6.65 -5.76 -2.54
N ILE A 172 -6.42 -6.48 -1.44
CA ILE A 172 -5.96 -5.88 -0.17
C ILE A 172 -4.57 -5.25 -0.34
N TYR A 173 -3.63 -5.93 -1.01
CA TYR A 173 -2.29 -5.42 -1.24
C TYR A 173 -2.29 -4.23 -2.20
N ALA A 174 -3.12 -4.25 -3.25
CA ALA A 174 -3.32 -3.11 -4.14
C ALA A 174 -3.82 -1.88 -3.37
N LEU A 175 -4.84 -2.05 -2.52
CA LEU A 175 -5.36 -0.96 -1.69
C LEU A 175 -4.34 -0.48 -0.65
N ALA A 176 -3.56 -1.39 -0.06
CA ALA A 176 -2.48 -1.03 0.85
C ALA A 176 -1.43 -0.15 0.16
N LEU A 177 -0.99 -0.52 -1.04
CA LEU A 177 -0.06 0.27 -1.86
C LEU A 177 -0.62 1.67 -2.16
N ILE A 178 -1.88 1.75 -2.56
CA ILE A 178 -2.57 3.03 -2.82
C ILE A 178 -2.63 3.86 -1.54
N ALA A 179 -3.02 3.27 -0.41
CA ALA A 179 -3.15 3.96 0.86
C ALA A 179 -1.79 4.52 1.35
N VAL A 180 -0.72 3.72 1.29
CA VAL A 180 0.62 4.19 1.73
C VAL A 180 1.16 5.30 0.84
N ALA A 181 0.85 5.27 -0.46
CA ALA A 181 1.23 6.34 -1.39
C ALA A 181 0.39 7.60 -1.19
N ALA A 182 -0.94 7.47 -1.05
CA ALA A 182 -1.86 8.59 -0.86
C ALA A 182 -1.63 9.31 0.47
N LEU A 183 -1.30 8.56 1.53
CA LEU A 183 -1.10 9.09 2.88
C LEU A 183 0.37 9.46 3.19
N GLY A 184 1.27 9.35 2.22
CA GLY A 184 2.66 9.80 2.37
C GLY A 184 3.48 8.99 3.39
N ALA A 185 3.27 7.68 3.46
CA ALA A 185 3.90 6.80 4.45
C ALA A 185 5.43 6.69 4.32
N GLY A 186 6.01 7.18 3.21
CA GLY A 186 7.47 7.16 2.96
C GLY A 186 8.29 8.07 3.88
N ALA A 187 7.64 8.99 4.61
CA ALA A 187 8.32 9.93 5.50
C ALA A 187 8.71 9.35 6.87
N THR A 188 8.13 8.20 7.24
CA THR A 188 8.38 7.50 8.51
C THR A 188 9.11 6.19 8.22
N TRP A 189 10.27 5.98 8.87
CA TRP A 189 11.17 4.84 8.64
C TRP A 189 11.54 4.63 7.15
N GLY A 190 11.61 5.72 6.39
CA GLY A 190 11.88 5.69 4.96
C GLY A 190 12.64 6.95 4.52
N LEU A 191 13.11 6.91 3.28
CA LEU A 191 13.89 7.94 2.61
C LEU A 191 13.01 8.95 1.85
N GLY A 192 11.67 8.86 1.97
CA GLY A 192 10.73 9.68 1.20
C GLY A 192 10.93 11.19 1.39
N ARG A 193 11.41 11.64 2.56
CA ARG A 193 11.75 13.05 2.79
C ARG A 193 12.95 13.50 1.96
N LEU A 194 14.00 12.67 1.88
CA LEU A 194 15.19 12.94 1.09
C LEU A 194 14.85 12.89 -0.41
N TRP A 195 14.07 11.91 -0.82
CA TRP A 195 13.56 11.77 -2.19
C TRP A 195 12.79 13.01 -2.65
N ALA A 196 11.89 13.53 -1.80
CA ALA A 196 11.09 14.71 -2.12
C ALA A 196 11.90 16.02 -2.21
N GLN A 197 13.16 16.04 -1.76
CA GLN A 197 14.05 17.20 -1.86
C GLN A 197 14.83 17.25 -3.19
N LEU A 198 14.87 16.15 -3.95
CA LEU A 198 15.55 16.13 -5.24
C LEU A 198 14.87 17.12 -6.21
N PRO A 199 15.64 17.93 -6.97
CA PRO A 199 15.06 18.96 -7.85
C PRO A 199 13.98 18.43 -8.78
N VAL A 200 14.26 17.30 -9.45
CA VAL A 200 13.30 16.66 -10.38
C VAL A 200 11.99 16.24 -9.69
N VAL A 201 12.04 15.74 -8.45
CA VAL A 201 10.87 15.27 -7.70
C VAL A 201 10.08 16.43 -7.09
N ARG A 202 10.80 17.48 -6.68
CA ARG A 202 10.18 18.73 -6.21
C ARG A 202 9.40 19.39 -7.32
N ASP A 203 9.95 19.41 -8.53
CA ASP A 203 9.35 20.04 -9.71
C ASP A 203 8.23 19.16 -10.31
N HIS A 204 8.27 17.83 -10.09
CA HIS A 204 7.25 16.88 -10.53
C HIS A 204 6.67 16.08 -9.35
N GLY A 205 5.66 16.64 -8.68
CA GLY A 205 5.06 16.03 -7.49
C GLY A 205 4.49 14.62 -7.67
N TRP A 206 4.20 14.18 -8.90
CA TRP A 206 3.84 12.80 -9.23
C TRP A 206 4.94 11.79 -8.90
N LEU A 207 6.22 12.18 -8.96
CA LEU A 207 7.36 11.29 -8.70
C LEU A 207 7.54 10.94 -7.21
N ARG A 208 6.73 11.50 -6.31
CA ARG A 208 6.81 11.24 -4.86
C ARG A 208 6.38 9.82 -4.48
#